data_AF-A0A960TN45-F1
#
_entry.id   AF-A0A960TN45-F1
#
_cell.length_a   1.000
_cell.length_b   1.000
_cell.length_c   1.000
_cell.angle_alpha   90.00
_cell.angle_beta   90.00
_cell.angle_gamma   90.00
#
_symmetry.space_group_name_H-M   'P 1'
#
loop_
_entity.id
_entity.type
_entity.pdbx_description
1 polymer ?
#
loop_
_entity_poly.entity_id
_entity_poly.type
_entity_poly.pdbx_seq_one_letter_code
_entity_poly.pdbx_strand_id
1 'polypeptide(L)'
;MTEDSSENLPTPFHSILFVLGGICLLVFLSLFLFVYSRNQVITGTYENLNEESNRSFSVIKEYHRVNKNSQIFHVFTYNTKDDEGNFYEVTEYVDTRTYQRLRIGDNALILRKSVKFAGQKLLISRINGNQASYPKNRLIESFSLFGVFLSGFLVGLGFLLRFFDT
;
A
#
# COMPACT_ATOMS: atom_id res chain seq x y z
N MET A 1 55.64 29.07 -11.45
CA MET A 1 54.54 28.25 -12.01
C MET A 1 53.74 27.82 -10.81
N THR A 2 52.70 28.59 -10.52
CA THR A 2 51.92 28.54 -9.27
C THR A 2 51.09 27.27 -9.24
N GLU A 3 51.42 26.37 -8.31
CA GLU A 3 50.54 25.30 -7.87
C GLU A 3 49.31 25.93 -7.23
N ASP A 4 48.18 25.77 -7.90
CA ASP A 4 46.86 26.11 -7.39
C ASP A 4 46.48 25.05 -6.35
N SER A 5 46.84 25.30 -5.10
CA SER A 5 46.41 24.51 -3.95
C SER A 5 44.92 24.77 -3.75
N SER A 6 44.09 23.99 -4.43
CA SER A 6 42.66 23.87 -4.13
C SER A 6 42.50 23.41 -2.67
N GLU A 7 42.39 24.38 -1.76
CA GLU A 7 42.02 24.14 -0.37
C GLU A 7 40.63 23.50 -0.36
N ASN A 8 40.58 22.18 -0.16
CA ASN A 8 39.36 21.48 0.19
C ASN A 8 38.94 21.94 1.59
N LEU A 9 38.25 23.09 1.68
CA LEU A 9 37.62 23.51 2.92
C LEU A 9 36.66 22.39 3.38
N PRO A 10 36.71 21.99 4.67
CA PRO A 10 35.83 20.97 5.19
C PRO A 10 34.38 21.43 5.02
N THR A 11 33.58 20.63 4.31
CA THR A 11 32.14 20.91 4.17
C THR A 11 31.53 20.96 5.57
N PRO A 12 30.82 22.05 5.93
CA PRO A 12 30.31 22.16 7.28
C PRO A 12 29.23 21.10 7.49
N PHE A 13 29.27 20.43 8.65
CA PHE A 13 28.44 19.28 8.97
C PHE A 13 26.93 19.56 8.79
N HIS A 14 26.49 20.78 9.06
CA HIS A 14 25.10 21.22 8.85
C HIS A 14 24.65 21.16 7.37
N SER A 15 25.57 21.36 6.42
CA SER A 15 25.27 21.30 4.98
C SER A 15 25.07 19.85 4.51
N ILE A 16 25.85 18.92 5.06
CA ILE A 16 25.70 17.48 4.78
C ILE A 16 24.34 16.99 5.30
N LEU A 17 23.98 17.37 6.53
CA LEU A 17 22.67 17.03 7.13
C LEU A 17 21.50 17.58 6.32
N PHE A 18 21.62 18.81 5.81
CA PHE A 18 20.58 19.44 5.02
C PHE A 18 20.40 18.75 3.66
N VAL A 19 21.49 18.47 2.92
CA VAL A 19 21.42 17.81 1.62
C VAL A 19 20.93 16.38 1.76
N LEU A 20 21.47 15.61 2.70
CA LEU A 20 21.06 14.23 2.94
C LEU A 20 19.60 14.16 3.40
N GLY A 21 19.23 14.98 4.39
CA GLY A 21 17.87 15.07 4.90
C GLY A 21 16.87 15.48 3.82
N GLY A 22 17.23 16.45 2.96
CA GLY A 22 16.39 16.91 1.85
C GLY A 22 16.16 15.83 0.79
N ILE A 23 17.21 15.12 0.38
CA ILE A 23 17.10 14.01 -0.59
C ILE A 23 16.23 12.89 0.00
N CYS A 24 16.50 12.47 1.24
CA CYS A 24 15.70 11.45 1.91
C CYS A 24 14.23 11.87 2.03
N LEU A 25 13.97 13.14 2.38
CA LEU A 25 12.62 13.67 2.48
C LEU A 25 11.87 13.55 1.16
N LEU A 26 12.49 13.95 0.04
CA LEU A 26 11.87 13.85 -1.28
C LEU A 26 11.53 12.41 -1.65
N VAL A 27 12.43 11.46 -1.39
CA VAL A 27 12.22 10.05 -1.69
C VAL A 27 11.09 9.47 -0.83
N PHE A 28 11.14 9.65 0.49
CA PHE A 28 10.14 9.10 1.39
C PHE A 28 8.76 9.75 1.23
N LEU A 29 8.72 11.07 0.97
CA LEU A 29 7.47 11.77 0.71
C LEU A 29 6.82 11.29 -0.57
N SER A 30 7.59 11.15 -1.65
CA SER A 30 7.09 10.62 -2.93
C SER A 30 6.54 9.19 -2.76
N LEU A 31 7.27 8.35 -2.04
CA LEU A 31 6.84 6.98 -1.73
C LEU A 31 5.55 6.96 -0.89
N PHE A 32 5.47 7.80 0.14
CA PHE A 32 4.29 7.91 1.00
C PHE A 32 3.06 8.32 0.18
N LEU A 33 3.17 9.40 -0.60
CA LEU A 33 2.07 9.89 -1.44
C LEU A 33 1.60 8.83 -2.44
N PHE A 34 2.53 8.09 -3.06
CA PHE A 34 2.19 7.01 -3.98
C PHE A 34 1.41 5.89 -3.29
N VAL A 35 1.92 5.40 -2.15
CA VAL A 35 1.30 4.29 -1.39
C VAL A 35 -0.04 4.71 -0.80
N TYR A 36 -0.13 5.91 -0.23
CA TYR A 36 -1.36 6.47 0.30
C TYR A 36 -2.43 6.60 -0.78
N SER A 37 -2.08 7.19 -1.93
CA SER A 37 -3.00 7.34 -3.06
C SER A 37 -3.49 5.99 -3.58
N ARG A 38 -2.59 5.01 -3.69
CA ARG A 38 -2.95 3.64 -4.09
C ARG A 38 -3.91 2.98 -3.10
N ASN A 39 -3.63 3.09 -1.80
CA ASN A 39 -4.49 2.54 -0.75
C ASN A 39 -5.87 3.19 -0.77
N GLN A 40 -5.96 4.50 -0.98
CA GLN A 40 -7.24 5.22 -1.12
C GLN A 40 -8.05 4.74 -2.31
N VAL A 41 -7.44 4.63 -3.50
CA VAL A 41 -8.11 4.13 -4.71
C VAL A 41 -8.63 2.71 -4.50
N ILE A 42 -7.81 1.81 -3.96
CA ILE A 42 -8.21 0.42 -3.73
C ILE A 42 -9.34 0.33 -2.70
N THR A 43 -9.21 1.04 -1.57
CA THR A 43 -10.20 1.01 -0.49
C THR A 43 -11.54 1.58 -0.95
N GLY A 44 -11.53 2.76 -1.58
CA GLY A 44 -12.75 3.38 -2.10
C GLY A 44 -13.41 2.53 -3.19
N THR A 45 -12.61 1.90 -4.08
CA THR A 45 -13.14 0.97 -5.09
C THR A 45 -13.79 -0.24 -4.41
N TYR A 46 -13.13 -0.83 -3.42
CA TYR A 46 -13.62 -2.01 -2.71
C TYR A 46 -14.90 -1.73 -1.92
N GLU A 47 -15.01 -0.56 -1.28
CA GLU A 47 -16.21 -0.12 -0.57
C GLU A 47 -17.39 0.08 -1.52
N ASN A 48 -17.14 0.67 -2.69
CA ASN A 48 -18.17 0.95 -3.70
C ASN A 48 -18.51 -0.25 -4.60
N LEU A 49 -17.87 -1.41 -4.44
CA LEU A 49 -18.17 -2.61 -5.25
C LEU A 49 -19.64 -3.04 -5.20
N ASN A 50 -20.35 -2.74 -4.11
CA ASN A 50 -21.77 -3.07 -3.95
C ASN A 50 -22.70 -2.24 -4.84
N GLU A 51 -22.28 -1.02 -5.18
CA GLU A 51 -23.04 -0.10 -6.03
C GLU A 51 -22.90 -0.44 -7.51
N GLU A 52 -21.85 -1.19 -7.87
CA GLU A 52 -21.51 -1.51 -9.25
C GLU A 52 -22.24 -2.77 -9.78
N SER A 53 -22.47 -2.80 -11.09
CA SER A 53 -23.21 -3.87 -11.78
C SER A 53 -22.34 -5.07 -12.21
N ASN A 54 -21.02 -4.98 -12.12
CA ASN A 54 -20.11 -6.02 -12.58
C ASN A 54 -20.05 -7.21 -11.61
N ARG A 55 -20.87 -8.21 -11.89
CA ARG A 55 -21.03 -9.43 -11.08
C ARG A 55 -20.72 -10.66 -11.90
N SER A 56 -20.07 -11.64 -11.28
CA SER A 56 -19.78 -12.92 -11.92
C SER A 56 -19.83 -14.04 -10.90
N PHE A 57 -20.35 -15.21 -11.27
CA PHE A 57 -20.23 -16.39 -10.44
C PHE A 57 -18.83 -17.00 -10.55
N SER A 58 -18.29 -17.42 -9.42
CA SER A 58 -17.03 -18.15 -9.35
C SER A 58 -17.09 -19.28 -8.33
N VAL A 59 -16.33 -20.34 -8.59
CA VAL A 59 -16.17 -21.47 -7.68
C VAL A 59 -15.11 -21.14 -6.65
N ILE A 60 -15.44 -21.33 -5.37
CA ILE A 60 -14.48 -21.27 -4.27
C ILE A 60 -13.53 -22.45 -4.38
N LYS A 61 -12.23 -22.18 -4.51
CA LYS A 61 -11.20 -23.20 -4.71
C LYS A 61 -10.55 -23.65 -3.42
N GLU A 62 -10.19 -22.70 -2.58
CA GLU A 62 -9.42 -22.98 -1.37
C GLU A 62 -9.97 -22.22 -0.18
N TYR A 63 -9.71 -22.77 1.01
CA TYR A 63 -10.01 -22.17 2.29
C TYR A 63 -8.81 -22.32 3.21
N HIS A 64 -8.40 -21.22 3.82
CA HIS A 64 -7.32 -21.16 4.77
C HIS A 64 -7.79 -20.50 6.06
N ARG A 65 -7.31 -21.00 7.20
CA ARG A 65 -7.52 -20.38 8.50
C ARG A 65 -6.21 -19.72 8.93
N VAL A 66 -6.25 -18.41 9.15
CA VAL A 66 -5.09 -17.64 9.58
C VAL A 66 -5.29 -17.22 11.03
N ASN A 67 -4.36 -17.59 11.91
CA ASN A 67 -4.36 -17.14 13.29
C ASN A 67 -3.40 -15.95 13.41
N LYS A 68 -3.89 -14.80 13.86
CA LYS A 68 -3.08 -13.60 14.08
C LYS A 68 -3.50 -12.94 15.38
N ASN A 69 -2.55 -12.74 16.30
CA ASN A 69 -2.76 -12.11 17.60
C ASN A 69 -3.96 -12.71 18.37
N SER A 70 -4.03 -14.05 18.44
CA SER A 70 -5.12 -14.80 19.08
C SER A 70 -6.51 -14.64 18.45
N GLN A 71 -6.61 -13.99 17.28
CA GLN A 71 -7.83 -13.91 16.48
C GLN A 71 -7.73 -14.86 15.28
N ILE A 72 -8.88 -15.44 14.93
CA ILE A 72 -9.02 -16.37 13.81
C ILE A 72 -9.60 -15.60 12.64
N PHE A 73 -8.91 -15.65 11.51
CA PHE A 73 -9.35 -15.09 10.25
C PHE A 73 -9.63 -16.22 9.26
N HIS A 74 -10.74 -16.10 8.54
CA HIS A 74 -11.14 -17.02 7.50
C HIS A 74 -10.76 -16.41 6.15
N VAL A 75 -10.07 -17.18 5.32
CA VAL A 75 -9.55 -16.73 4.03
C VAL A 75 -10.03 -17.69 2.95
N PHE A 76 -10.60 -17.16 1.88
CA PHE A 76 -11.01 -17.96 0.73
C PHE A 76 -10.27 -17.51 -0.53
N THR A 77 -9.99 -18.47 -1.40
CA THR A 77 -9.39 -18.23 -2.72
C THR A 77 -10.37 -18.64 -3.82
N TYR A 78 -10.54 -17.79 -4.81
CA TYR A 78 -11.38 -18.04 -5.99
C TYR A 78 -10.79 -17.41 -7.24
N ASN A 79 -11.24 -17.88 -8.41
CA ASN A 79 -10.81 -17.32 -9.69
C ASN A 79 -11.84 -16.33 -10.23
N THR A 80 -11.41 -15.16 -10.68
CA THR A 80 -12.31 -14.24 -11.37
C THR A 80 -11.65 -13.69 -12.62
N LYS A 81 -12.45 -13.27 -13.59
CA LYS A 81 -11.94 -12.59 -14.77
C LYS A 81 -11.93 -11.08 -14.54
N ASP A 82 -10.99 -10.37 -15.14
CA ASP A 82 -11.08 -8.93 -15.29
C ASP A 82 -12.07 -8.54 -16.40
N ASP A 83 -12.19 -7.24 -16.66
CA ASP A 83 -13.08 -6.70 -17.69
C ASP A 83 -12.59 -7.00 -19.12
N GLU A 84 -11.35 -7.51 -19.29
CA GLU A 84 -10.78 -7.94 -20.59
C GLU A 84 -10.82 -9.46 -20.77
N GLY A 85 -11.31 -10.21 -19.77
CA GLY A 85 -11.41 -11.66 -19.82
C GLY A 85 -10.19 -12.42 -19.29
N ASN A 86 -9.15 -11.74 -18.80
CA ASN A 86 -7.98 -12.35 -18.18
C ASN A 86 -8.33 -12.94 -16.82
N PHE A 87 -7.84 -14.14 -16.52
CA PHE A 87 -8.10 -14.81 -15.26
C PHE A 87 -7.12 -14.37 -14.16
N TYR A 88 -7.66 -14.11 -12.98
CA TYR A 88 -6.93 -13.80 -11.76
C TYR A 88 -7.37 -14.72 -10.64
N GLU A 89 -6.41 -15.18 -9.86
CA GLU A 89 -6.65 -15.81 -8.57
C GLU A 89 -6.68 -14.73 -7.50
N VAL A 90 -7.77 -14.72 -6.72
CA VAL A 90 -7.99 -13.73 -5.67
C VAL A 90 -8.18 -14.46 -4.35
N THR A 91 -7.39 -14.04 -3.38
CA THR A 91 -7.49 -14.48 -1.99
C THR A 91 -8.01 -13.33 -1.15
N GLU A 92 -9.14 -13.53 -0.47
CA GLU A 92 -9.70 -12.50 0.41
C GLU A 92 -10.04 -13.03 1.80
N TYR A 93 -9.96 -12.13 2.79
CA TYR A 93 -10.49 -12.36 4.12
C TYR A 93 -12.01 -12.25 4.08
N VAL A 94 -12.68 -13.13 4.82
CA VAL A 94 -14.14 -13.10 4.95
C VAL A 94 -14.57 -12.94 6.39
N ASP A 95 -15.70 -12.27 6.58
CA ASP A 95 -16.35 -12.20 7.88
C ASP A 95 -16.98 -13.55 8.28
N THR A 96 -17.29 -13.71 9.56
CA THR A 96 -17.84 -14.96 10.12
C THR A 96 -19.16 -15.38 9.47
N ARG A 97 -20.04 -14.43 9.13
CA ARG A 97 -21.34 -14.73 8.51
C ARG A 97 -21.16 -15.24 7.10
N THR A 98 -20.24 -14.65 6.33
CA THR A 98 -19.90 -15.11 4.99
C THR A 98 -19.23 -16.49 5.02
N TYR A 99 -18.27 -16.70 5.93
CA TYR A 99 -17.63 -18.00 6.14
C TYR A 99 -18.62 -19.13 6.46
N GLN A 100 -19.61 -18.88 7.31
CA GLN A 100 -20.60 -19.90 7.67
C GLN A 100 -21.43 -20.40 6.48
N ARG A 101 -21.54 -19.60 5.41
CA ARG A 101 -22.37 -19.86 4.23
C ARG A 101 -21.62 -20.44 3.05
N LEU A 102 -20.29 -20.46 3.10
CA LEU A 102 -19.44 -20.86 1.98
C LEU A 102 -18.65 -22.13 2.31
N ARG A 103 -18.50 -22.98 1.31
CA ARG A 103 -17.64 -24.16 1.29
C ARG A 103 -16.82 -24.18 0.01
N ILE A 104 -15.73 -24.95 0.05
CA ILE A 104 -14.94 -25.23 -1.15
C ILE A 104 -15.85 -25.95 -2.16
N GLY A 105 -15.80 -25.55 -3.42
CA GLY A 105 -16.65 -26.05 -4.49
C GLY A 105 -17.96 -25.28 -4.68
N ASP A 106 -18.34 -24.42 -3.73
CA ASP A 106 -19.55 -23.59 -3.88
C ASP A 106 -19.37 -22.53 -4.97
N ASN A 107 -20.45 -22.27 -5.70
CA ASN A 107 -20.55 -21.11 -6.59
C ASN A 107 -20.95 -19.87 -5.78
N ALA A 108 -20.03 -18.94 -5.62
CA ALA A 108 -20.25 -17.66 -4.98
C ALA A 108 -20.45 -16.55 -6.03
N LEU A 109 -21.32 -15.59 -5.74
CA LEU A 109 -21.42 -14.37 -6.53
C LEU A 109 -20.27 -13.44 -6.15
N ILE A 110 -19.43 -13.08 -7.12
CA ILE A 110 -18.29 -12.20 -6.96
C ILE A 110 -18.63 -10.84 -7.57
N LEU A 111 -18.45 -9.79 -6.79
CA LEU A 111 -18.46 -8.40 -7.23
C LEU A 111 -17.04 -8.04 -7.67
N ARG A 112 -16.88 -7.37 -8.81
CA ARG A 112 -15.56 -7.05 -9.34
C ARG A 112 -15.50 -5.73 -10.09
N LYS A 113 -14.32 -5.13 -10.13
CA LYS A 113 -14.01 -3.92 -10.91
C LYS A 113 -12.53 -3.88 -11.23
N SER A 114 -12.19 -3.66 -12.51
CA SER A 114 -10.81 -3.35 -12.87
C SER A 114 -10.56 -1.86 -12.71
N VAL A 115 -9.46 -1.50 -12.05
CA VAL A 115 -9.00 -0.11 -11.93
C VAL A 115 -7.60 -0.01 -12.49
N LYS A 116 -7.28 1.15 -13.08
CA LYS A 116 -5.93 1.45 -13.57
C LYS A 116 -5.30 2.46 -12.64
N PHE A 117 -4.14 2.12 -12.07
CA PHE A 117 -3.37 3.00 -11.20
C PHE A 117 -1.90 2.98 -11.63
N ALA A 118 -1.34 4.16 -11.90
CA ALA A 118 0.06 4.33 -12.33
C ALA A 118 0.45 3.41 -13.51
N GLY A 119 -0.45 3.27 -14.50
CA GLY A 119 -0.23 2.40 -15.67
C GLY A 119 -0.50 0.91 -15.42
N GLN A 120 -0.58 0.46 -14.17
CA GLN A 120 -0.87 -0.92 -13.81
C GLN A 120 -2.38 -1.15 -13.70
N LYS A 121 -2.86 -2.24 -14.29
CA LYS A 121 -4.24 -2.71 -14.11
C LYS A 121 -4.34 -3.56 -12.84
N LEU A 122 -5.34 -3.28 -12.02
CA LEU A 122 -5.61 -3.95 -10.76
C LEU A 122 -7.04 -4.45 -10.78
N LEU A 123 -7.24 -5.74 -10.52
CA LEU A 123 -8.58 -6.30 -10.34
C LEU A 123 -8.94 -6.25 -8.86
N ILE A 124 -9.98 -5.50 -8.53
CA ILE A 124 -10.56 -5.47 -7.19
C ILE A 124 -11.81 -6.33 -7.22
N SER A 125 -11.92 -7.29 -6.31
CA SER A 125 -13.10 -8.14 -6.22
C SER A 125 -13.43 -8.49 -4.77
N ARG A 126 -14.68 -8.87 -4.55
CA ARG A 126 -15.26 -9.21 -3.25
C ARG A 126 -16.35 -10.27 -3.41
N ILE A 127 -16.41 -11.25 -2.53
CA ILE A 127 -17.57 -12.15 -2.44
C ILE A 127 -18.78 -11.36 -1.96
N ASN A 128 -19.90 -11.48 -2.67
CA ASN A 128 -21.13 -10.76 -2.32
C ASN A 128 -21.59 -11.10 -0.89
N GLY A 129 -21.87 -10.05 -0.11
CA GLY A 129 -22.22 -10.16 1.30
C GLY A 129 -21.04 -10.18 2.28
N ASN A 130 -19.80 -10.25 1.78
CA ASN A 130 -18.60 -10.12 2.59
C ASN A 130 -18.47 -8.68 3.13
N GLN A 131 -18.37 -8.55 4.45
CA GLN A 131 -18.18 -7.27 5.14
C GLN A 131 -16.76 -7.06 5.67
N ALA A 132 -15.84 -7.99 5.39
CA ALA A 132 -14.44 -7.81 5.75
C ALA A 132 -13.85 -6.58 5.05
N SER A 133 -12.97 -5.88 5.76
CA SER A 133 -12.23 -4.75 5.19
C SER A 133 -11.11 -5.23 4.27
N TYR A 134 -10.84 -4.45 3.21
CA TYR A 134 -9.72 -4.75 2.32
C TYR A 134 -8.37 -4.64 3.08
N PRO A 135 -7.44 -5.59 2.91
CA PRO A 135 -6.12 -5.49 3.53
C PRO A 135 -5.33 -4.31 2.93
N LYS A 136 -5.14 -3.26 3.73
CA LYS A 136 -4.32 -2.10 3.36
C LYS A 136 -2.83 -2.43 3.50
N ASN A 137 -1.98 -1.84 2.65
CA ASN A 137 -0.53 -1.93 2.77
C ASN A 137 0.01 -1.00 3.89
N ARG A 138 -0.50 -1.18 5.11
CA ARG A 138 -0.22 -0.31 6.26
C ARG A 138 1.25 -0.30 6.66
N LEU A 139 1.96 -1.40 6.44
CA LEU A 139 3.39 -1.50 6.75
C LEU A 139 4.22 -0.53 5.90
N ILE A 140 4.03 -0.53 4.59
CA ILE A 140 4.78 0.35 3.67
C ILE A 140 4.36 1.82 3.88
N GLU A 141 3.08 2.07 4.11
CA GLU A 141 2.57 3.40 4.43
C GLU A 141 3.18 3.95 5.73
N SER A 142 3.22 3.13 6.79
CA SER A 142 3.81 3.54 8.08
C SER A 142 5.33 3.71 7.98
N PHE A 143 6.02 2.83 7.25
CA PHE A 143 7.45 2.91 7.02
C PHE A 143 7.83 4.18 6.25
N SER A 144 7.10 4.49 5.17
CA SER A 144 7.34 5.70 4.40
C SER A 144 7.05 6.97 5.22
N LEU A 145 5.97 6.98 6.01
CA LEU A 145 5.67 8.09 6.92
C LEU A 145 6.76 8.28 7.99
N PHE A 146 7.26 7.20 8.57
CA PHE A 146 8.38 7.26 9.50
C PHE A 146 9.64 7.85 8.83
N GLY A 147 9.93 7.45 7.59
CA GLY A 147 11.02 8.02 6.80
C GLY A 147 10.85 9.54 6.56
N VAL A 148 9.63 10.01 6.31
CA VAL A 148 9.32 11.45 6.20
C VAL A 148 9.64 12.18 7.50
N PHE A 149 9.20 11.64 8.65
CA PHE A 149 9.49 12.24 9.96
C PHE A 149 10.99 12.29 10.27
N LEU A 150 11.71 11.18 10.05
CA LEU A 150 13.15 11.11 10.28
C LEU A 150 13.91 12.11 9.39
N SER A 151 13.51 12.22 8.12
CA SER A 151 14.14 13.16 7.18
C SER A 151 13.87 14.61 7.57
N GLY A 152 12.63 14.93 7.98
CA GLY A 152 12.28 16.25 8.50
C GLY A 152 13.06 16.61 9.77
N PHE A 153 13.30 15.63 10.65
CA PHE A 153 14.14 15.81 11.83
C PHE A 153 15.61 16.12 11.48
N LEU A 154 16.20 15.43 10.50
CA LEU A 154 17.56 15.70 10.02
C LEU A 154 17.69 17.10 9.41
N VAL A 155 16.73 17.51 8.59
CA VAL A 155 16.68 18.87 8.02
C VAL A 155 16.56 19.92 9.14
N GLY A 156 15.70 19.68 10.13
CA GLY A 156 15.53 20.54 11.30
C GLY A 156 16.81 20.67 12.14
N LEU A 157 17.52 19.57 12.38
CA LEU A 157 18.83 19.59 13.04
C LEU A 157 19.87 20.38 12.23
N GLY A 158 19.89 20.23 10.91
CA GLY A 158 20.76 21.01 10.03
C GLY A 158 20.51 22.52 10.16
N PHE A 159 19.24 22.94 10.23
CA PHE A 159 18.89 24.34 10.48
C PHE A 159 19.33 24.84 11.86
N LEU A 160 19.12 24.05 12.92
CA LEU A 160 19.53 24.41 14.28
C LEU A 160 21.04 24.58 14.38
N LEU A 161 21.82 23.63 13.86
CA LEU A 161 23.28 23.71 13.87
C LEU A 161 23.79 24.92 13.10
N ARG A 162 23.22 25.20 11.92
CA ARG A 162 23.55 26.42 11.17
C ARG A 162 23.28 27.69 11.97
N PHE A 163 22.16 27.73 12.72
CA PHE A 163 21.82 28.88 13.54
C PHE A 163 22.81 29.11 14.69
N PHE A 164 23.36 28.05 15.28
CA PHE A 164 24.38 28.15 16.33
C PHE A 164 25.80 28.41 15.76
N ASP A 165 26.06 28.01 14.52
CA ASP A 165 27.33 28.27 13.80
C ASP A 165 27.43 29.70 13.25
N THR A 166 26.33 30.47 13.21
CA THR A 166 26.26 31.86 12.71
C THR A 166 26.33 32.86 13.85
#